data_AF-A0A2V8L6B2-F1
#
_entry.id   AF-A0A2V8L6B2-F1
#
_cell.length_a   1.000
_cell.length_b   1.000
_cell.length_c   1.000
_cell.angle_alpha   90.00
_cell.angle_beta   90.00
_cell.angle_gamma   90.00
#
_symmetry.space_group_name_H-M   'P 1'
#
loop_
_entity.id
_entity.type
_entity.pdbx_description
1 polymer ?
#
loop_
_entity_poly.entity_id
_entity_poly.type
_entity_poly.pdbx_seq_one_letter_code
_entity_poly.pdbx_strand_id
1 'polypeptide(L)'
;TRATYYEEAGALRDMVQNHILQLLCLVAMEPPHSLDADVVRNARMEVLRCLRPIMGKDIEKYTVRAQYGPGKVNGEDVPGYRREPGVKPDSTTETYVAIKLLVENWRWSAVPWYLRTGKGLAKRASEIAVFFKPIPQILFNANPEAPLDPNILVMKIQPEEGLTLRIICKVPGTKAKTNPVELHFQYGEAFAVPSPEAYERLLLDVMAGDASLFMRRDAVEASWAWITGILEGWNTYGTKWLAEYPVGSWGPVEANRLIESEGRRWRTL
;
A
#
# COMPACT_ATOMS: atom_id res chain seq x y z
N THR A 1 8.68 6.11 -24.11
CA THR A 1 8.73 5.83 -22.66
C THR A 1 8.01 6.93 -21.90
N ARG A 2 7.27 6.62 -20.82
CA ARG A 2 6.56 7.63 -19.98
C ARG A 2 7.50 8.37 -19.00
N ALA A 3 8.81 8.34 -19.25
CA ALA A 3 9.83 8.84 -18.34
C ALA A 3 9.67 10.35 -18.07
N THR A 4 9.45 11.15 -19.12
CA THR A 4 9.25 12.61 -19.01
C THR A 4 8.02 12.97 -18.16
N TYR A 5 6.90 12.25 -18.32
CA TYR A 5 5.72 12.45 -17.47
C TYR A 5 6.01 12.06 -16.01
N TYR A 6 6.67 10.91 -15.81
CA TYR A 6 6.95 10.42 -14.46
C TYR A 6 7.95 11.30 -13.72
N GLU A 7 8.88 11.94 -14.43
CA GLU A 7 9.86 12.90 -13.89
C GLU A 7 9.18 14.10 -13.23
N GLU A 8 8.01 14.52 -13.71
CA GLU A 8 7.22 15.60 -13.10
C GLU A 8 6.27 15.10 -12.00
N ALA A 9 5.79 13.86 -12.12
CA ALA A 9 4.80 13.30 -11.19
C ALA A 9 5.44 12.71 -9.92
N GLY A 10 6.38 11.78 -10.07
CA GLY A 10 6.90 10.93 -9.01
C GLY A 10 5.90 9.87 -8.51
N ALA A 11 6.39 8.89 -7.73
CA ALA A 11 5.55 7.82 -7.18
C ALA A 11 4.43 8.34 -6.26
N LEU A 12 4.65 9.45 -5.53
CA LEU A 12 3.64 9.99 -4.62
C LEU A 12 2.40 10.47 -5.38
N ARG A 13 2.57 11.22 -6.48
CA ARG A 13 1.45 11.73 -7.29
C ARG A 13 0.87 10.66 -8.21
N ASP A 14 1.72 9.81 -8.80
CA ASP A 14 1.29 8.79 -9.78
C ASP A 14 0.41 7.70 -9.13
N MET A 15 0.73 7.29 -7.89
CA MET A 15 0.11 6.13 -7.24
C MET A 15 -0.52 6.42 -5.88
N VAL A 16 0.12 7.23 -5.03
CA VAL A 16 -0.37 7.40 -3.66
C VAL A 16 -1.60 8.30 -3.62
N GLN A 17 -1.52 9.47 -4.25
CA GLN A 17 -2.57 10.51 -4.22
C GLN A 17 -3.94 10.01 -4.70
N ASN A 18 -3.95 9.06 -5.63
CA ASN A 18 -5.14 8.51 -6.26
C ASN A 18 -5.44 7.08 -5.75
N HIS A 19 -4.80 6.07 -6.33
CA HIS A 19 -5.12 4.66 -6.21
C HIS A 19 -4.99 4.16 -4.77
N ILE A 20 -3.87 4.46 -4.09
CA ILE A 20 -3.62 3.93 -2.75
C ILE A 20 -4.50 4.61 -1.71
N LEU A 21 -4.71 5.93 -1.81
CA LEU A 21 -5.64 6.63 -0.91
C LEU A 21 -7.09 6.15 -1.12
N GLN A 22 -7.51 5.84 -2.34
CA GLN A 22 -8.84 5.25 -2.58
C GLN A 22 -8.98 3.88 -1.91
N LEU A 23 -7.99 2.99 -2.06
CA LEU A 23 -7.97 1.69 -1.40
C LEU A 23 -7.95 1.83 0.13
N LEU A 24 -7.15 2.75 0.66
CA LEU A 24 -7.15 3.07 2.09
C LEU A 24 -8.55 3.46 2.56
N CYS A 25 -9.22 4.38 1.86
CA CYS A 25 -10.57 4.82 2.23
C CYS A 25 -11.58 3.67 2.23
N LEU A 26 -11.52 2.78 1.24
CA LEU A 26 -12.41 1.62 1.15
C LEU A 26 -12.22 0.64 2.32
N VAL A 27 -10.98 0.44 2.77
CA VAL A 27 -10.68 -0.47 3.88
C VAL A 27 -10.98 0.20 5.23
N ALA A 28 -10.75 1.51 5.34
CA ALA A 28 -10.83 2.24 6.60
C ALA A 28 -12.20 2.86 6.90
N MET A 29 -13.09 3.01 5.92
CA MET A 29 -14.39 3.66 6.12
C MET A 29 -15.27 2.91 7.13
N GLU A 30 -16.12 3.66 7.82
CA GLU A 30 -17.20 3.05 8.60
C GLU A 30 -18.20 2.35 7.66
N PRO A 31 -18.87 1.28 8.13
CA PRO A 31 -19.91 0.61 7.35
C PRO A 31 -20.99 1.62 6.95
N PRO A 32 -21.22 1.86 5.65
CA PRO A 32 -22.26 2.77 5.21
C PRO A 32 -23.64 2.13 5.47
N HIS A 33 -24.64 2.96 5.77
CA HIS A 33 -26.00 2.46 6.04
C HIS A 33 -26.75 2.04 4.76
N SER A 34 -26.23 2.40 3.59
CA SER A 34 -26.74 1.98 2.28
C SER A 34 -25.61 1.98 1.25
N LEU A 35 -25.88 1.42 0.07
CA LEU A 35 -24.96 1.46 -1.07
C LEU A 35 -25.15 2.70 -1.95
N ASP A 36 -25.98 3.66 -1.52
CA ASP A 36 -26.17 4.91 -2.26
C ASP A 36 -24.83 5.64 -2.43
N ALA A 37 -24.59 6.16 -3.63
CA ALA A 37 -23.30 6.73 -4.01
C ALA A 37 -22.83 7.82 -3.03
N ASP A 38 -23.71 8.72 -2.59
CA ASP A 38 -23.33 9.75 -1.62
C ASP A 38 -23.05 9.22 -0.22
N VAL A 39 -23.73 8.17 0.21
CA VAL A 39 -23.50 7.55 1.53
C VAL A 39 -22.11 6.91 1.55
N VAL A 40 -21.77 6.15 0.50
CA VAL A 40 -20.45 5.54 0.35
C VAL A 40 -19.35 6.60 0.21
N ARG A 41 -19.58 7.64 -0.59
CA ARG A 41 -18.60 8.74 -0.77
C ARG A 41 -18.39 9.54 0.51
N ASN A 42 -19.44 9.77 1.30
CA ASN A 42 -19.33 10.42 2.61
C ASN A 42 -18.50 9.57 3.58
N ALA A 43 -18.72 8.25 3.63
CA ALA A 43 -17.92 7.35 4.48
C ALA A 43 -16.43 7.36 4.12
N ARG A 44 -16.09 7.43 2.82
CA ARG A 44 -14.70 7.59 2.35
C ARG A 44 -14.12 8.97 2.72
N MET A 45 -14.92 10.03 2.59
CA MET A 45 -14.49 11.39 2.92
C MET A 45 -14.12 11.53 4.41
N GLU A 46 -14.86 10.88 5.31
CA GLU A 46 -14.54 10.88 6.73
C GLU A 46 -13.18 10.26 7.03
N VAL A 47 -12.77 9.22 6.28
CA VAL A 47 -11.40 8.68 6.41
C VAL A 47 -10.36 9.73 6.05
N LEU A 48 -10.54 10.43 4.92
CA LEU A 48 -9.60 11.46 4.47
C LEU A 48 -9.47 12.59 5.49
N ARG A 49 -10.58 13.00 6.11
CA ARG A 49 -10.59 14.02 7.17
C ARG A 49 -9.90 13.57 8.45
N CYS A 50 -9.92 12.26 8.73
CA CYS A 50 -9.23 11.67 9.86
C CYS A 50 -7.75 11.32 9.57
N LEU A 51 -7.22 11.57 8.37
CA LEU A 51 -5.80 11.36 8.12
C LEU A 51 -4.97 12.36 8.93
N ARG A 52 -4.14 11.85 9.84
CA ARG A 52 -3.18 12.69 10.56
C ARG A 52 -2.27 13.38 9.53
N PRO A 53 -2.17 14.73 9.53
CA PRO A 53 -1.23 15.43 8.66
C PRO A 53 0.22 15.00 8.92
N ILE A 54 0.99 14.81 7.85
CA ILE A 54 2.43 14.51 7.90
C ILE A 54 3.13 15.74 7.31
N MET A 55 3.76 16.55 8.17
CA MET A 55 4.31 17.86 7.79
C MET A 55 5.60 18.16 8.59
N GLY A 56 6.35 19.18 8.18
CA GLY A 56 7.50 19.65 8.95
C GLY A 56 8.61 18.60 9.07
N LYS A 57 9.19 18.46 10.26
CA LYS A 57 10.23 17.45 10.53
C LYS A 57 9.70 16.02 10.64
N ASP A 58 8.38 15.85 10.82
CA ASP A 58 7.77 14.51 10.90
C ASP A 58 7.90 13.74 9.59
N ILE A 59 8.11 14.43 8.47
CA ILE A 59 8.36 13.82 7.15
C ILE A 59 9.43 12.74 7.21
N GLU A 60 10.56 12.99 7.86
CA GLU A 60 11.69 12.04 7.93
C GLU A 60 11.35 10.79 8.77
N LYS A 61 10.40 10.92 9.70
CA LYS A 61 9.97 9.84 10.58
C LYS A 61 8.87 8.97 9.96
N TYR A 62 7.98 9.57 9.18
CA TYR A 62 6.78 8.91 8.68
C TYR A 62 6.85 8.55 7.20
N THR A 63 7.83 9.06 6.45
CA THR A 63 7.93 8.81 5.01
C THR A 63 9.34 8.38 4.62
N VAL A 64 9.41 7.53 3.61
CA VAL A 64 10.63 7.15 2.91
C VAL A 64 10.39 7.39 1.44
N ARG A 65 11.30 8.11 0.79
CA ARG A 65 11.35 8.25 -0.66
C ARG A 65 12.69 7.76 -1.18
N ALA A 66 12.66 7.04 -2.29
CA ALA A 66 13.84 6.47 -2.89
C ALA A 66 13.72 6.43 -4.42
N GLN A 67 14.85 6.18 -5.07
CA GLN A 67 14.95 6.11 -6.52
C GLN A 67 15.63 4.79 -6.91
N TYR A 68 15.17 4.14 -7.98
CA TYR A 68 15.82 2.90 -8.40
C TYR A 68 17.18 3.19 -9.03
N GLY A 69 18.19 2.44 -8.57
CA GLY A 69 19.52 2.39 -9.15
C GLY A 69 19.62 1.28 -10.21
N PRO A 70 20.80 1.10 -10.83
CA PRO A 70 21.00 0.04 -11.81
C PRO A 70 20.74 -1.35 -11.19
N GLY A 71 20.24 -2.27 -12.00
CA GLY A 71 19.93 -3.63 -11.57
C GLY A 71 19.59 -4.53 -12.75
N LYS A 72 18.91 -5.65 -12.46
CA LYS A 72 18.50 -6.62 -13.49
C LYS A 72 17.02 -6.96 -13.39
N VAL A 73 16.36 -7.02 -14.54
CA VAL A 73 14.98 -7.52 -14.67
C VAL A 73 14.97 -8.64 -15.69
N ASN A 74 14.50 -9.83 -15.31
CA ASN A 74 14.47 -11.00 -16.19
C ASN A 74 15.82 -11.33 -16.86
N GLY A 75 16.93 -11.02 -16.18
CA GLY A 75 18.29 -11.24 -16.68
C GLY A 75 18.88 -10.09 -17.50
N GLU A 76 18.07 -9.09 -17.89
CA GLU A 76 18.53 -7.91 -18.64
C GLU A 76 18.96 -6.78 -17.71
N ASP A 77 20.06 -6.10 -18.04
CA ASP A 77 20.54 -4.94 -17.31
C ASP A 77 19.62 -3.74 -17.53
N VAL A 78 19.15 -3.15 -16.43
CA VAL A 78 18.32 -1.95 -16.43
C VAL A 78 19.14 -0.81 -15.83
N PRO A 79 19.27 0.34 -16.52
CA PRO A 79 19.96 1.50 -15.98
C PRO A 79 19.23 2.06 -14.76
N GLY A 80 19.94 2.77 -13.88
CA GLY A 80 19.28 3.54 -12.81
C GLY A 80 18.46 4.70 -13.38
N TYR A 81 17.46 5.17 -12.64
CA TYR A 81 16.46 6.13 -13.13
C TYR A 81 17.05 7.40 -13.77
N ARG A 82 18.09 8.00 -13.16
CA ARG A 82 18.80 9.19 -13.69
C ARG A 82 19.49 8.98 -15.05
N ARG A 83 19.66 7.73 -15.47
CA ARG A 83 20.28 7.35 -16.74
C ARG A 83 19.23 6.96 -17.80
N GLU A 84 17.96 7.01 -17.45
CA GLU A 84 16.87 6.75 -18.40
C GLU A 84 16.75 7.90 -19.40
N PRO A 85 16.42 7.60 -20.67
CA PRO A 85 16.16 8.64 -21.67
C PRO A 85 15.03 9.59 -21.22
N GLY A 86 15.34 10.88 -21.15
CA GLY A 86 14.38 11.93 -20.78
C GLY A 86 14.31 12.24 -19.27
N VAL A 87 15.18 11.66 -18.44
CA VAL A 87 15.31 11.98 -17.02
C VAL A 87 16.53 12.88 -16.79
N LYS A 88 16.44 13.82 -15.85
CA LYS A 88 17.56 14.70 -15.52
C LYS A 88 18.64 13.94 -14.72
N PRO A 89 19.95 14.12 -15.02
CA PRO A 89 21.01 13.44 -14.27
C PRO A 89 21.05 13.76 -12.77
N ASP A 90 20.53 14.92 -12.37
CA ASP A 90 20.40 15.39 -10.99
C ASP A 90 18.97 15.20 -10.43
N SER A 91 18.13 14.41 -11.10
CA SER A 91 16.75 14.18 -10.68
C SER A 91 16.65 13.71 -9.23
N THR A 92 15.77 14.37 -8.48
CA THR A 92 15.35 14.01 -7.13
C THR A 92 13.93 13.45 -7.12
N THR A 93 13.42 13.00 -8.27
CA THR A 93 12.09 12.42 -8.39
C THR A 93 12.09 11.00 -7.83
N GLU A 94 11.16 10.74 -6.91
CA GLU A 94 11.06 9.45 -6.27
C GLU A 94 10.37 8.40 -7.16
N THR A 95 10.98 7.22 -7.27
CA THR A 95 10.39 6.06 -7.95
C THR A 95 9.85 5.04 -6.95
N TYR A 96 10.05 5.28 -5.66
CA TYR A 96 9.54 4.50 -4.55
C TYR A 96 9.13 5.42 -3.41
N VAL A 97 8.00 5.10 -2.79
CA VAL A 97 7.51 5.76 -1.59
C VAL A 97 7.01 4.72 -0.61
N ALA A 98 7.40 4.85 0.66
CA ALA A 98 6.72 4.20 1.79
C ALA A 98 6.26 5.26 2.80
N ILE A 99 5.05 5.09 3.32
CA ILE A 99 4.43 6.03 4.26
C ILE A 99 3.86 5.24 5.43
N LYS A 100 4.21 5.65 6.64
CA LYS A 100 3.48 5.32 7.85
C LYS A 100 2.47 6.45 8.10
N LEU A 101 1.20 6.11 8.25
CA LEU A 101 0.16 7.07 8.58
C LEU A 101 -0.75 6.56 9.68
N LEU A 102 -1.57 7.47 10.19
CA LEU A 102 -2.58 7.20 11.21
C LEU A 102 -3.92 7.77 10.74
N VAL A 103 -4.98 7.00 10.95
CA VAL A 103 -6.36 7.43 10.77
C VAL A 103 -6.93 7.71 12.16
N GLU A 104 -7.12 8.98 12.49
CA GLU A 104 -7.52 9.47 13.80
C GLU A 104 -9.04 9.43 13.97
N ASN A 105 -9.58 8.22 14.02
CA ASN A 105 -10.96 7.97 14.42
C ASN A 105 -11.04 6.86 15.48
N TRP A 106 -12.24 6.61 16.00
CA TRP A 106 -12.44 5.62 17.06
C TRP A 106 -11.98 4.21 16.66
N ARG A 107 -12.32 3.78 15.44
CA ARG A 107 -12.02 2.43 14.92
C ARG A 107 -10.52 2.18 14.75
N TRP A 108 -9.80 3.16 14.22
CA TRP A 108 -8.39 3.04 13.84
C TRP A 108 -7.42 3.67 14.82
N SER A 109 -7.91 4.11 15.98
CA SER A 109 -7.07 4.65 17.04
C SER A 109 -5.91 3.70 17.37
N ALA A 110 -4.70 4.23 17.35
CA ALA A 110 -3.43 3.52 17.57
C ALA A 110 -3.12 2.37 16.58
N VAL A 111 -3.84 2.24 15.46
CA VAL A 111 -3.52 1.29 14.40
C VAL A 111 -2.68 1.99 13.32
N PRO A 112 -1.38 1.66 13.19
CA PRO A 112 -0.56 2.24 12.13
C PRO A 112 -0.89 1.62 10.78
N TRP A 113 -0.98 2.47 9.77
CA TRP A 113 -1.13 2.08 8.38
C TRP A 113 0.19 2.27 7.66
N TYR A 114 0.57 1.28 6.86
CA TYR A 114 1.79 1.33 6.07
C TYR A 114 1.43 1.21 4.59
N LEU A 115 1.73 2.26 3.84
CA LEU A 115 1.60 2.31 2.39
C LEU A 115 2.98 2.12 1.79
N ARG A 116 3.09 1.36 0.70
CA ARG A 116 4.28 1.37 -0.14
C ARG A 116 3.95 1.18 -1.61
N THR A 117 4.73 1.82 -2.46
CA THR A 117 4.64 1.68 -3.91
C THR A 117 5.99 1.99 -4.53
N GLY A 118 6.30 1.36 -5.66
CA GLY A 118 7.49 1.71 -6.41
C GLY A 118 7.58 1.05 -7.78
N LYS A 119 8.46 1.61 -8.61
CA LYS A 119 8.85 1.07 -9.92
C LYS A 119 10.13 0.24 -9.78
N GLY A 120 10.38 -0.66 -10.73
CA GLY A 120 11.59 -1.49 -10.72
C GLY A 120 11.68 -2.42 -9.51
N LEU A 121 10.54 -2.84 -8.95
CA LEU A 121 10.49 -3.80 -7.85
C LEU A 121 10.55 -5.24 -8.35
N ALA A 122 10.85 -6.18 -7.45
CA ALA A 122 10.98 -7.61 -7.72
C ALA A 122 9.77 -8.24 -8.40
N LYS A 123 8.56 -7.73 -8.11
CA LYS A 123 7.31 -8.28 -8.60
C LYS A 123 6.27 -7.18 -8.81
N ARG A 124 5.49 -7.30 -9.88
CA ARG A 124 4.26 -6.51 -10.08
C ARG A 124 3.15 -7.11 -9.22
N ALA A 125 2.68 -6.38 -8.22
CA ALA A 125 1.58 -6.80 -7.37
C ALA A 125 0.82 -5.58 -6.82
N SER A 126 -0.46 -5.74 -6.54
CA SER A 126 -1.28 -4.78 -5.81
C SER A 126 -2.15 -5.54 -4.82
N GLU A 127 -2.08 -5.14 -3.56
CA GLU A 127 -2.63 -5.93 -2.46
C GLU A 127 -2.79 -5.11 -1.18
N ILE A 128 -3.65 -5.60 -0.29
CA ILE A 128 -3.83 -5.10 1.06
C ILE A 128 -3.62 -6.26 2.02
N ALA A 129 -2.73 -6.09 3.01
CA ALA A 129 -2.49 -7.09 4.04
C ALA A 129 -2.88 -6.54 5.41
N VAL A 130 -3.86 -7.17 6.05
CA VAL A 130 -4.33 -6.86 7.40
C VAL A 130 -3.69 -7.85 8.36
N PHE A 131 -2.79 -7.35 9.20
CA PHE A 131 -2.18 -8.11 10.28
C PHE A 131 -3.05 -7.98 11.52
N PHE A 132 -3.54 -9.11 12.03
CA PHE A 132 -4.28 -9.14 13.28
C PHE A 132 -3.34 -8.94 14.48
N LYS A 133 -3.92 -8.65 15.65
CA LYS A 133 -3.15 -8.54 16.89
C LYS A 133 -2.39 -9.85 17.18
N PRO A 134 -1.22 -9.78 17.84
CA PRO A 134 -0.49 -10.97 18.28
C PRO A 134 -1.38 -11.95 19.03
N ILE A 135 -1.13 -13.24 18.83
CA ILE A 135 -1.83 -14.29 19.57
C ILE A 135 -1.47 -14.15 21.06
N PRO A 136 -2.43 -14.28 22.00
CA PRO A 136 -2.13 -14.26 23.43
C PRO A 136 -1.11 -15.33 23.83
N GLN A 137 -0.27 -15.07 24.83
CA GLN A 137 0.83 -15.94 25.25
C GLN A 137 0.35 -17.12 26.14
N ILE A 138 -0.56 -17.95 25.61
CA ILE A 138 -1.15 -19.10 26.29
C ILE A 138 -1.06 -20.35 25.40
N LEU A 139 -1.14 -21.54 26.02
CA LEU A 139 -1.20 -22.84 25.32
C LEU A 139 -0.06 -22.99 24.29
N PHE A 140 -0.39 -23.09 23.00
CA PHE A 140 0.56 -23.25 21.88
C PHE A 140 1.45 -22.02 21.66
N ASN A 141 1.17 -20.91 22.32
CA ASN A 141 1.95 -19.67 22.26
C ASN A 141 2.54 -19.30 23.63
N ALA A 142 2.72 -20.27 24.54
CA ALA A 142 3.23 -20.01 25.88
C ALA A 142 4.74 -19.70 25.92
N ASN A 143 5.50 -19.98 24.85
CA ASN A 143 6.92 -19.64 24.77
C ASN A 143 7.10 -18.22 24.19
N PRO A 144 7.48 -17.23 25.01
CA PRO A 144 7.66 -15.86 24.54
C PRO A 144 8.88 -15.69 23.62
N GLU A 145 9.85 -16.60 23.65
CA GLU A 145 11.03 -16.56 22.77
C GLU A 145 10.72 -17.06 21.35
N ALA A 146 9.60 -17.76 21.17
CA ALA A 146 9.15 -18.29 19.88
C ALA A 146 7.65 -18.02 19.69
N PRO A 147 7.23 -16.75 19.62
CA PRO A 147 5.83 -16.41 19.49
C PRO A 147 5.28 -16.88 18.14
N LEU A 148 4.03 -17.32 18.15
CA LEU A 148 3.28 -17.64 16.94
C LEU A 148 3.04 -16.35 16.13
N ASP A 149 3.19 -16.47 14.81
CA ASP A 149 2.84 -15.40 13.88
C ASP A 149 1.35 -15.01 14.06
N PRO A 150 1.00 -13.71 13.99
CA PRO A 150 -0.39 -13.29 13.97
C PRO A 150 -1.10 -13.80 12.71
N ASN A 151 -2.43 -13.87 12.77
CA ASN A 151 -3.23 -14.10 11.58
C ASN A 151 -3.02 -12.96 10.58
N ILE A 152 -3.13 -13.26 9.29
CA ILE A 152 -2.99 -12.28 8.21
C ILE A 152 -4.11 -12.50 7.21
N LEU A 153 -4.89 -11.45 6.93
CA LEU A 153 -5.83 -11.41 5.81
C LEU A 153 -5.18 -10.63 4.66
N VAL A 154 -4.99 -11.28 3.51
CA VAL A 154 -4.44 -10.67 2.30
C VAL A 154 -5.53 -10.59 1.25
N MET A 155 -5.83 -9.38 0.79
CA MET A 155 -6.67 -9.13 -0.37
C MET A 155 -5.75 -8.83 -1.55
N LYS A 156 -5.72 -9.73 -2.53
CA LYS A 156 -4.96 -9.56 -3.77
C LYS A 156 -5.84 -8.86 -4.79
N ILE A 157 -5.38 -7.72 -5.29
CA ILE A 157 -6.09 -6.90 -6.27
C ILE A 157 -5.59 -7.25 -7.68
N GLN A 158 -4.28 -7.33 -7.88
CA GLN A 158 -3.68 -7.74 -9.17
C GLN A 158 -2.31 -8.39 -8.92
N PRO A 159 -1.83 -9.32 -9.77
CA PRO A 159 -2.46 -9.79 -11.02
C PRO A 159 -3.50 -10.90 -10.86
N GLU A 160 -3.55 -11.58 -9.72
CA GLU A 160 -4.50 -12.66 -9.45
C GLU A 160 -5.47 -12.20 -8.36
N GLU A 161 -6.68 -11.80 -8.75
CA GLU A 161 -7.71 -11.36 -7.80
C GLU A 161 -8.06 -12.50 -6.84
N GLY A 162 -8.00 -12.22 -5.55
CA GLY A 162 -8.29 -13.25 -4.57
C GLY A 162 -8.09 -12.80 -3.14
N LEU A 163 -8.29 -13.77 -2.25
CA LEU A 163 -8.19 -13.58 -0.81
C LEU A 163 -7.38 -14.75 -0.23
N THR A 164 -6.40 -14.43 0.61
CA THR A 164 -5.69 -15.42 1.42
C THR A 164 -5.89 -15.10 2.88
N LEU A 165 -6.36 -16.05 3.67
CA LEU A 165 -6.35 -15.98 5.13
C LEU A 165 -5.30 -16.94 5.68
N ARG A 166 -4.22 -16.40 6.24
CA ARG A 166 -3.16 -17.15 6.92
C ARG A 166 -3.48 -17.24 8.41
N ILE A 167 -3.60 -18.47 8.92
CA ILE A 167 -3.88 -18.77 10.33
C ILE A 167 -2.92 -19.84 10.84
N ILE A 168 -2.81 -19.97 12.17
CA ILE A 168 -2.08 -21.07 12.78
C ILE A 168 -3.01 -22.26 13.01
N CYS A 169 -2.62 -23.46 12.57
CA CYS A 169 -3.35 -24.70 12.78
C CYS A 169 -2.46 -25.75 13.45
N LYS A 170 -3.08 -26.70 14.17
CA LYS A 170 -2.36 -27.88 14.69
C LYS A 170 -1.98 -28.78 13.51
N VAL A 171 -0.73 -29.22 13.48
CA VAL A 171 -0.27 -30.26 12.55
C VAL A 171 -0.95 -31.59 12.92
N PRO A 172 -1.62 -32.28 11.98
CA PRO A 172 -2.19 -33.59 12.24
C PRO A 172 -1.15 -34.55 12.82
N GLY A 173 -1.53 -35.24 13.91
CA GLY A 173 -0.65 -36.18 14.61
C GLY A 173 -0.73 -36.08 16.13
N THR A 174 0.12 -36.88 16.78
CA THR A 174 0.16 -37.05 18.23
C THR A 174 0.89 -35.91 18.94
N LYS A 175 1.83 -35.24 18.26
CA LYS A 175 2.59 -34.11 18.82
C LYS A 175 1.77 -32.82 18.80
N ALA A 176 1.90 -32.02 19.86
CA ALA A 176 1.33 -30.69 19.97
C ALA A 176 2.18 -29.65 19.21
N LYS A 177 2.25 -29.80 17.88
CA LYS A 177 2.96 -28.87 17.00
C LYS A 177 1.95 -28.06 16.18
N THR A 178 2.21 -26.78 16.00
CA THR A 178 1.44 -25.91 15.12
C THR A 178 2.22 -25.53 13.88
N ASN A 179 1.51 -25.14 12.82
CA ASN A 179 2.08 -24.59 11.60
C ASN A 179 1.12 -23.55 11.01
N PRO A 180 1.63 -22.49 10.38
CA PRO A 180 0.79 -21.63 9.56
C PRO A 180 0.18 -22.41 8.40
N VAL A 181 -1.10 -22.19 8.13
CA VAL A 181 -1.84 -22.68 6.96
C VAL A 181 -2.49 -21.50 6.27
N GLU A 182 -2.66 -21.61 4.96
CA GLU A 182 -3.26 -20.57 4.13
C GLU A 182 -4.56 -21.09 3.53
N LEU A 183 -5.64 -20.34 3.75
CA LEU A 183 -6.93 -20.54 3.12
C LEU A 183 -7.01 -19.61 1.92
N HIS A 184 -7.06 -20.17 0.72
CA HIS A 184 -7.04 -19.41 -0.52
C HIS A 184 -8.41 -19.39 -1.18
N PHE A 185 -8.75 -18.23 -1.72
CA PHE A 185 -9.83 -18.03 -2.67
C PHE A 185 -9.27 -17.24 -3.84
N GLN A 186 -9.51 -17.71 -5.07
CA GLN A 186 -9.11 -17.04 -6.30
C GLN A 186 -10.32 -16.89 -7.21
N TYR A 187 -10.53 -15.68 -7.76
CA TYR A 187 -11.69 -15.42 -8.63
C TYR A 187 -11.69 -16.30 -9.88
N GLY A 188 -10.52 -16.45 -10.51
CA GLY A 188 -10.37 -17.26 -11.73
C GLY A 188 -10.76 -18.72 -11.52
N GLU A 189 -10.45 -19.30 -10.35
CA GLU A 189 -10.81 -20.68 -10.00
C GLU A 189 -12.29 -20.82 -9.66
N ALA A 190 -12.86 -19.82 -8.95
CA ALA A 190 -14.21 -19.91 -8.41
C ALA A 190 -15.31 -19.59 -9.43
N PHE A 191 -15.07 -18.64 -10.34
CA PHE A 191 -16.13 -18.10 -11.19
C PHE A 191 -15.93 -18.34 -12.68
N ALA A 192 -14.76 -18.79 -13.15
CA ALA A 192 -14.45 -19.13 -14.55
C ALA A 192 -14.85 -18.07 -15.62
N VAL A 193 -15.23 -16.87 -15.19
CA VAL A 193 -15.61 -15.72 -16.03
C VAL A 193 -14.55 -14.66 -15.79
N PRO A 194 -13.97 -14.08 -16.85
CA PRO A 194 -13.02 -12.99 -16.69
C PRO A 194 -13.71 -11.81 -16.02
N SER A 195 -13.02 -11.20 -15.06
CA SER A 195 -13.46 -9.92 -14.49
C SER A 195 -13.56 -8.89 -15.62
N PRO A 196 -14.63 -8.07 -15.67
CA PRO A 196 -14.74 -7.01 -16.66
C PRO A 196 -13.57 -6.03 -16.53
N GLU A 197 -13.16 -5.45 -17.64
CA GLU A 197 -12.05 -4.49 -17.66
C GLU A 197 -12.45 -3.22 -16.88
N ALA A 198 -11.48 -2.55 -16.27
CA ALA A 198 -11.76 -1.45 -15.35
C ALA A 198 -12.54 -0.29 -16.01
N TYR A 199 -12.23 0.06 -17.27
CA TYR A 199 -12.96 1.10 -17.98
C TYR A 199 -14.34 0.64 -18.45
N GLU A 200 -14.50 -0.64 -18.80
CA GLU A 200 -15.82 -1.20 -19.13
C GLU A 200 -16.79 -1.01 -17.97
N ARG A 201 -16.36 -1.36 -16.74
CA ARG A 201 -17.16 -1.18 -15.54
C ARG A 201 -17.50 0.30 -15.29
N LEU A 202 -16.51 1.18 -15.36
CA LEU A 202 -16.72 2.61 -15.08
C LEU A 202 -17.63 3.28 -16.11
N LEU A 203 -17.54 2.90 -17.40
CA LEU A 203 -18.42 3.43 -18.44
C LEU A 203 -19.88 2.98 -18.21
N LEU A 204 -20.08 1.73 -17.82
CA LEU A 204 -21.40 1.23 -17.45
C LEU A 204 -21.99 1.99 -16.26
N ASP A 205 -21.18 2.24 -15.23
CA ASP A 205 -21.62 3.00 -14.05
C ASP A 205 -22.01 4.45 -14.42
N VAL A 206 -21.28 5.10 -15.35
CA VAL A 206 -21.67 6.42 -15.90
C VAL A 206 -23.03 6.35 -16.61
N MET A 207 -23.26 5.34 -17.44
CA MET A 207 -24.54 5.16 -18.14
C MET A 207 -25.70 4.89 -17.16
N ALA A 208 -25.42 4.19 -16.06
CA ALA A 208 -26.39 3.91 -15.01
C ALA A 208 -26.60 5.07 -14.03
N GLY A 209 -25.77 6.13 -14.10
CA GLY A 209 -25.78 7.23 -13.14
C GLY A 209 -25.25 6.87 -11.74
N ASP A 210 -24.49 5.78 -11.62
CA ASP A 210 -23.88 5.35 -10.36
C ASP A 210 -22.52 6.02 -10.17
N ALA A 211 -22.44 6.93 -9.19
CA ALA A 211 -21.23 7.65 -8.85
C ALA A 211 -20.41 7.00 -7.72
N SER A 212 -20.77 5.80 -7.25
CA SER A 212 -20.18 5.15 -6.07
C SER A 212 -18.69 4.81 -6.23
N LEU A 213 -18.21 4.53 -7.45
CA LEU A 213 -16.80 4.29 -7.75
C LEU A 213 -16.01 5.56 -8.14
N PHE A 214 -16.67 6.71 -8.22
CA PHE A 214 -16.06 7.97 -8.62
C PHE A 214 -15.69 8.85 -7.43
N MET A 215 -14.54 9.52 -7.53
CA MET A 215 -14.13 10.50 -6.52
C MET A 215 -14.94 11.78 -6.67
N ARG A 216 -15.54 12.23 -5.56
CA ARG A 216 -16.20 13.54 -5.48
C ARG A 216 -15.14 14.63 -5.32
N ARG A 217 -15.47 15.84 -5.78
CA ARG A 217 -14.55 17.00 -5.78
C ARG A 217 -13.92 17.27 -4.40
N ASP A 218 -14.71 17.26 -3.35
CA ASP A 218 -14.25 17.47 -1.97
C ASP A 218 -13.25 16.41 -1.51
N ALA A 219 -13.46 15.14 -1.88
CA ALA A 219 -12.52 14.06 -1.59
C ALA A 219 -11.19 14.22 -2.35
N VAL A 220 -11.24 14.71 -3.59
CA VAL A 220 -10.02 15.05 -4.36
C VAL A 220 -9.26 16.21 -3.71
N GLU A 221 -9.96 17.26 -3.29
CA GLU A 221 -9.35 18.41 -2.61
C GLU A 221 -8.73 17.99 -1.26
N ALA A 222 -9.41 17.15 -0.48
CA ALA A 222 -8.89 16.65 0.80
C ALA A 222 -7.68 15.72 0.62
N SER A 223 -7.69 14.83 -0.39
CA SER A 223 -6.53 13.98 -0.67
C SER A 223 -5.32 14.79 -1.09
N TRP A 224 -5.53 15.84 -1.91
CA TRP A 224 -4.46 16.76 -2.28
C TRP A 224 -3.94 17.57 -1.09
N ALA A 225 -4.80 18.08 -0.21
CA ALA A 225 -4.35 18.80 0.96
C ALA A 225 -3.38 17.97 1.82
N TRP A 226 -3.68 16.68 2.02
CA TRP A 226 -2.80 15.77 2.76
C TRP A 226 -1.49 15.47 2.01
N ILE A 227 -1.56 15.19 0.70
CA ILE A 227 -0.37 14.92 -0.13
C ILE A 227 0.53 16.15 -0.26
N THR A 228 -0.04 17.34 -0.36
CA THR A 228 0.71 18.60 -0.46
C THR A 228 1.55 18.83 0.79
N GLY A 229 1.04 18.53 1.99
CA GLY A 229 1.83 18.60 3.23
C GLY A 229 3.10 17.73 3.18
N ILE A 230 3.02 16.54 2.57
CA ILE A 230 4.17 15.65 2.36
C ILE A 230 5.13 16.24 1.33
N LEU A 231 4.62 16.72 0.19
CA LEU A 231 5.42 17.31 -0.88
C LEU A 231 6.20 18.54 -0.41
N GLU A 232 5.52 19.46 0.29
CA GLU A 232 6.12 20.66 0.85
C GLU A 232 7.17 20.29 1.90
N GLY A 233 6.84 19.36 2.79
CA GLY A 233 7.78 18.90 3.81
C GLY A 233 9.01 18.20 3.22
N TRP A 234 8.87 17.42 2.14
CA TRP A 234 10.02 16.89 1.39
C TRP A 234 10.86 17.98 0.74
N ASN A 235 10.25 19.03 0.22
CA ASN A 235 10.97 20.14 -0.40
C ASN A 235 11.76 20.97 0.63
N THR A 236 11.21 21.15 1.84
CA THR A 236 11.82 21.98 2.88
C THR A 236 12.78 21.22 3.79
N TYR A 237 12.41 20.00 4.21
CA TYR A 237 13.15 19.23 5.22
C TYR A 237 13.75 17.93 4.69
N GLY A 238 13.30 17.45 3.52
CA GLY A 238 13.78 16.21 2.96
C GLY A 238 15.23 16.28 2.48
N THR A 239 15.95 15.16 2.57
CA THR A 239 17.27 15.04 1.97
C THR A 239 17.18 15.24 0.46
N LYS A 240 18.06 16.08 -0.10
CA LYS A 240 18.14 16.28 -1.56
C LYS A 240 18.51 14.99 -2.28
N TRP A 241 19.40 14.20 -1.68
CA TRP A 241 19.78 12.90 -2.22
C TRP A 241 18.81 11.82 -1.72
N LEU A 242 18.19 11.14 -2.68
CA LEU A 242 17.32 9.99 -2.44
C LEU A 242 18.17 8.73 -2.21
N ALA A 243 17.73 7.88 -1.29
CA ALA A 243 18.28 6.54 -1.18
C ALA A 243 18.08 5.78 -2.51
N GLU A 244 19.04 4.96 -2.90
CA GLU A 244 18.94 4.13 -4.08
C GLU A 244 18.63 2.68 -3.71
N TYR A 245 17.81 2.02 -4.53
CA TYR A 245 17.56 0.59 -4.42
C TYR A 245 17.77 -0.09 -5.78
N PRO A 246 18.41 -1.28 -5.84
CA PRO A 246 18.60 -1.96 -7.11
C PRO A 246 17.27 -2.30 -7.77
N VAL A 247 17.17 -2.10 -9.08
CA VAL A 247 16.03 -2.63 -9.85
C VAL A 247 15.96 -4.16 -9.66
N GLY A 248 14.75 -4.67 -9.45
CA GLY A 248 14.46 -6.07 -9.13
C GLY A 248 14.48 -6.39 -7.64
N SER A 249 14.80 -5.43 -6.77
CA SER A 249 14.71 -5.59 -5.31
C SER A 249 13.31 -5.25 -4.75
N TRP A 250 13.10 -5.42 -3.45
CA TRP A 250 11.85 -5.04 -2.77
C TRP A 250 11.78 -3.56 -2.33
N GLY A 251 12.76 -2.76 -2.74
CA GLY A 251 12.88 -1.35 -2.38
C GLY A 251 14.06 -1.07 -1.45
N PRO A 252 14.16 0.16 -0.92
CA PRO A 252 15.27 0.62 -0.10
C PRO A 252 15.26 0.03 1.31
N VAL A 253 16.43 -0.06 1.95
CA VAL A 253 16.57 -0.55 3.33
C VAL A 253 15.83 0.38 4.32
N GLU A 254 15.77 1.66 4.01
CA GLU A 254 15.05 2.69 4.76
C GLU A 254 13.57 2.35 4.91
N ALA A 255 12.95 1.74 3.90
CA ALA A 255 11.56 1.32 3.98
C ALA A 255 11.36 0.18 4.98
N ASN A 256 12.33 -0.73 5.12
CA ASN A 256 12.29 -1.78 6.14
C ASN A 256 12.44 -1.16 7.54
N ARG A 257 13.42 -0.25 7.71
CA ARG A 257 13.63 0.46 8.99
C ARG A 257 12.38 1.20 9.48
N LEU A 258 11.61 1.80 8.55
CA LEU A 258 10.36 2.51 8.87
C LEU A 258 9.37 1.62 9.65
N ILE A 259 9.18 0.37 9.21
CA ILE A 259 8.21 -0.55 9.82
C ILE A 259 8.82 -1.36 10.98
N GLU A 260 10.12 -1.68 10.90
CA GLU A 260 10.87 -2.42 11.92
C GLU A 260 11.06 -1.62 13.21
N SER A 261 11.06 -0.29 13.13
CA SER A 261 11.10 0.60 14.31
C SER A 261 9.96 0.35 15.31
N GLU A 262 8.88 -0.32 14.87
CA GLU A 262 7.76 -0.72 15.72
C GLU A 262 7.58 -2.25 15.78
N GLY A 263 8.64 -3.02 15.52
CA GLY A 263 8.64 -4.48 15.61
C GLY A 263 7.82 -5.18 14.53
N ARG A 264 7.59 -4.51 13.39
CA ARG A 264 6.82 -5.05 12.26
C ARG A 264 7.72 -5.29 11.06
N ARG A 265 7.26 -6.11 10.12
CA ARG A 265 7.96 -6.42 8.87
C ARG A 265 7.02 -6.34 7.69
N TRP A 266 7.54 -5.93 6.54
CA TRP A 266 6.78 -6.02 5.30
C TRP A 266 6.51 -7.48 4.94
N ARG A 267 5.40 -7.73 4.24
CA ARG A 267 5.20 -9.03 3.59
C ARG A 267 6.08 -9.14 2.35
N THR A 268 6.76 -10.27 2.20
CA THR A 268 7.43 -10.65 0.96
C THR A 268 6.41 -11.27 0.01
N LEU A 269 6.44 -10.90 -1.28
CA LEU A 269 5.43 -11.29 -2.28
C LEU A 269 5.94 -12.28 -3.31
#